data_AF-A0AAE3NSP1-F1
#
_entry.id   AF-A0AAE3NSP1-F1
#
_cell.length_a   1.000
_cell.length_b   1.000
_cell.length_c   1.000
_cell.angle_alpha   90.00
_cell.angle_beta   90.00
_cell.angle_gamma   90.00
#
_symmetry.space_group_name_H-M   'P 1'
#
loop_
_entity.id
_entity.type
_entity.pdbx_description
1 polymer ?
#
loop_
_entity_poly.entity_id
_entity_poly.type
_entity_poly.pdbx_seq_one_letter_code
_entity_poly.pdbx_strand_id
1 'polypeptide(L)'
;MPRFPFRPLLLGAALAGLAAGTALAQSENGDEPYWKTQCDDDCPTMEDKRAAEAAAQAWLDGMPEDGFQVRTVNATAVYEDKVVSLADGGERRIVNIHAYGGAWPTTLHLSGPVHSGMSPAELQARVESFSHDGFPVPGLSVEHWRIEAQTPSSHVEEGIEILEVAPGRVRFRVRTSFFALYGFDTRMPEIMDAPTPEEAYFQIRTPFRGEALVTYEVAGF
;
A
#
# COMPACT_ATOMS: atom_id res chain seq x y z
N MET A 1 -16.52 46.27 -10.53
CA MET A 1 -16.12 45.25 -9.54
C MET A 1 -16.97 45.41 -8.29
N PRO A 2 -18.02 44.59 -8.08
CA PRO A 2 -18.80 44.65 -6.84
C PRO A 2 -18.19 43.72 -5.78
N ARG A 3 -18.02 44.24 -4.57
CA ARG A 3 -17.61 43.48 -3.38
C ARG A 3 -18.87 42.93 -2.69
N PHE A 4 -18.94 41.61 -2.52
CA PHE A 4 -19.93 40.98 -1.66
C PHE A 4 -19.39 40.86 -0.23
N PRO A 5 -20.23 41.10 0.82
CA PRO A 5 -19.80 40.91 2.20
C PRO A 5 -19.90 39.44 2.61
N PHE A 6 -18.79 38.90 3.12
CA PHE A 6 -18.74 37.60 3.79
C PHE A 6 -19.47 37.67 5.13
N ARG A 7 -20.42 36.76 5.36
CA ARG A 7 -20.94 36.41 6.69
C ARG A 7 -20.37 35.04 7.09
N PRO A 8 -19.78 34.87 8.29
CA PRO A 8 -19.42 33.55 8.78
C PRO A 8 -20.67 32.86 9.36
N LEU A 9 -20.99 31.68 8.83
CA LEU A 9 -21.93 30.73 9.44
C LEU A 9 -21.14 29.89 10.44
N LEU A 10 -21.40 30.10 11.73
CA LEU A 10 -21.02 29.17 12.79
C LEU A 10 -21.94 27.95 12.72
N LEU A 11 -21.43 26.83 12.18
CA LEU A 11 -22.07 25.53 12.30
C LEU A 11 -21.44 24.81 13.50
N GLY A 12 -22.21 24.72 14.60
CA GLY A 12 -21.88 23.82 15.70
C GLY A 12 -22.22 22.39 15.30
N ALA A 13 -21.21 21.54 15.16
CA ALA A 13 -21.38 20.11 14.96
C ALA A 13 -21.45 19.41 16.33
N ALA A 14 -22.60 18.81 16.61
CA ALA A 14 -22.78 17.88 17.71
C ALA A 14 -22.12 16.54 17.34
N LEU A 15 -21.07 16.15 18.06
CA LEU A 15 -20.48 14.82 18.00
C LEU A 15 -21.35 13.85 18.81
N ALA A 16 -22.21 13.11 18.12
CA ALA A 16 -22.83 11.91 18.66
C ALA A 16 -21.83 10.75 18.50
N GLY A 17 -21.29 10.28 19.63
CA GLY A 17 -20.44 9.09 19.68
C GLY A 17 -21.26 7.83 19.37
N LEU A 18 -21.11 7.32 18.17
CA LEU A 18 -21.50 5.95 17.82
C LEU A 18 -20.34 5.03 18.20
N ALA A 19 -20.41 4.46 19.40
CA ALA A 19 -19.64 3.27 19.74
C ALA A 19 -20.27 2.09 19.00
N ALA A 20 -19.80 1.82 17.79
CA ALA A 20 -20.09 0.58 17.09
C ALA A 20 -19.30 -0.54 17.79
N GLY A 21 -19.94 -1.22 18.75
CA GLY A 21 -19.44 -2.47 19.28
C GLY A 21 -19.48 -3.52 18.18
N THR A 22 -18.33 -3.81 17.57
CA THR A 22 -18.14 -5.02 16.77
C THR A 22 -18.36 -6.21 17.69
N ALA A 23 -19.51 -6.88 17.54
CA ALA A 23 -19.74 -8.18 18.13
C ALA A 23 -18.73 -9.15 17.52
N LEU A 24 -17.66 -9.43 18.27
CA LEU A 24 -16.78 -10.55 17.98
C LEU A 24 -17.66 -11.80 17.88
N ALA A 25 -17.49 -12.58 16.82
CA ALA A 25 -18.10 -13.89 16.70
C ALA A 25 -17.60 -14.76 17.87
N GLN A 26 -18.34 -14.76 18.96
CA GLN A 26 -18.12 -15.66 20.07
C GLN A 26 -18.50 -17.05 19.57
N SER A 27 -17.52 -17.94 19.49
CA SER A 27 -17.74 -19.37 19.33
C SER A 27 -18.80 -19.81 20.34
N GLU A 28 -19.85 -20.50 19.87
CA GLU A 28 -20.90 -21.07 20.74
C GLU A 28 -20.35 -22.13 21.71
N ASN A 29 -19.11 -22.58 21.50
CA ASN A 29 -18.34 -23.33 22.47
C ASN A 29 -17.45 -22.34 23.23
N GLY A 30 -17.69 -22.17 24.52
CA GLY A 30 -16.99 -21.22 25.42
C GLY A 30 -15.49 -21.47 25.64
N ASP A 31 -14.82 -22.13 24.71
CA ASP A 31 -13.42 -22.52 24.77
C ASP A 31 -12.68 -21.87 23.58
N GLU A 32 -11.92 -20.83 23.91
CA GLU A 32 -10.87 -20.18 23.11
C GLU A 32 -11.26 -19.50 21.78
N PRO A 33 -10.63 -18.37 21.43
CA PRO A 33 -10.78 -17.76 20.10
C PRO A 33 -10.40 -18.76 18.99
N TYR A 34 -11.16 -18.79 17.90
CA TYR A 34 -10.91 -19.67 16.75
C TYR A 34 -9.47 -19.62 16.21
N TRP A 35 -8.80 -18.48 16.34
CA TRP A 35 -7.44 -18.34 15.86
C TRP A 35 -6.43 -19.11 16.72
N LYS A 36 -6.71 -19.33 18.02
CA LYS A 36 -5.84 -20.11 18.92
C LYS A 36 -5.77 -21.57 18.54
N THR A 37 -6.87 -22.12 18.01
CA THR A 37 -6.89 -23.51 17.54
C THR A 37 -6.14 -23.71 16.22
N GLN A 38 -5.60 -22.64 15.61
CA GLN A 38 -4.86 -22.71 14.35
C GLN A 38 -3.35 -22.58 14.50
N CYS A 39 -2.85 -22.05 15.62
CA CYS A 39 -1.41 -21.83 15.83
C CYS A 39 -0.73 -22.84 16.78
N ASP A 40 -1.44 -23.88 17.23
CA ASP A 40 -0.96 -24.91 18.17
C ASP A 40 -0.11 -24.31 19.32
N ASP A 41 1.11 -24.81 19.55
CA ASP A 41 2.04 -24.34 20.59
C ASP A 41 2.90 -23.12 20.16
N ASP A 42 2.74 -22.61 18.93
CA ASP A 42 3.56 -21.55 18.32
C ASP A 42 2.72 -20.29 18.02
N CYS A 43 1.74 -19.98 18.87
CA CYS A 43 0.97 -18.75 18.76
C CYS A 43 1.83 -17.52 19.09
N PRO A 44 1.63 -16.39 18.39
CA PRO A 44 2.30 -15.15 18.76
C PRO A 44 1.97 -14.74 20.18
N THR A 45 2.97 -14.19 20.87
CA THR A 45 2.81 -13.66 22.22
C THR A 45 2.88 -12.13 22.21
N MET A 46 2.38 -11.51 23.28
CA MET A 46 2.59 -10.08 23.50
C MET A 46 4.07 -9.71 23.66
N GLU A 47 4.93 -10.66 24.02
CA GLU A 47 6.39 -10.45 24.05
C GLU A 47 6.96 -10.37 22.64
N ASP A 48 6.55 -11.28 21.75
CA ASP A 48 6.94 -11.28 20.33
C ASP A 48 6.55 -9.95 19.66
N LYS A 49 5.30 -9.51 19.88
CA LYS A 49 4.81 -8.22 19.39
C LYS A 49 5.67 -7.06 19.87
N ARG A 50 5.96 -6.98 21.17
CA ARG A 50 6.77 -5.88 21.72
C ARG A 50 8.19 -5.88 21.15
N ALA A 51 8.77 -7.06 20.92
CA ALA A 51 10.07 -7.18 20.27
C ALA A 51 10.02 -6.66 18.82
N ALA A 52 8.98 -7.01 18.06
CA ALA A 52 8.80 -6.54 16.69
C ALA A 52 8.52 -5.02 16.62
N GLU A 53 7.66 -4.49 17.50
CA GLU A 53 7.41 -3.05 17.65
C GLU A 53 8.69 -2.29 17.99
N ALA A 54 9.50 -2.79 18.93
CA ALA A 54 10.76 -2.16 19.31
C ALA A 54 11.76 -2.14 18.15
N ALA A 55 11.86 -3.23 17.37
CA ALA A 55 12.71 -3.28 16.19
C ALA A 55 12.23 -2.31 15.09
N ALA A 56 10.93 -2.22 14.86
CA ALA A 56 10.33 -1.29 13.89
C ALA A 56 10.52 0.17 14.31
N GLN A 57 10.36 0.48 15.60
CA GLN A 57 10.64 1.82 16.13
C GLN A 57 12.11 2.18 16.00
N ALA A 58 13.03 1.27 16.35
CA ALA A 58 14.46 1.50 16.19
C ALA A 58 14.86 1.73 14.73
N TRP A 59 14.22 1.03 13.79
CA TRP A 59 14.40 1.27 12.35
C TRP A 59 13.93 2.66 11.94
N LEU A 60 12.76 3.11 12.42
CA LEU A 60 12.26 4.47 12.16
C LEU A 60 13.18 5.54 12.75
N ASP A 61 13.68 5.34 13.96
CA ASP A 61 14.59 6.27 14.63
C ASP A 61 15.95 6.38 13.92
N GLY A 62 16.38 5.31 13.23
CA GLY A 62 17.60 5.26 12.43
C GLY A 62 17.43 5.64 10.96
N MET A 63 16.22 6.01 10.54
CA MET A 63 15.92 6.30 9.13
C MET A 63 16.67 7.56 8.66
N PRO A 64 17.27 7.54 7.46
CA PRO A 64 18.04 8.67 6.98
C PRO A 64 17.14 9.85 6.59
N GLU A 65 17.68 11.07 6.67
CA GLU A 65 16.91 12.31 6.39
C GLU A 65 16.38 12.40 4.95
N ASP A 66 17.07 11.77 3.99
CA ASP A 66 16.64 11.67 2.60
C ASP A 66 15.56 10.62 2.35
N GLY A 67 15.15 9.89 3.40
CA GLY A 67 14.10 8.89 3.38
C GLY A 67 14.57 7.51 2.95
N PHE A 68 13.70 6.51 3.10
CA PHE A 68 14.04 5.14 2.70
C PHE A 68 13.85 4.92 1.20
N GLN A 69 14.70 4.07 0.62
CA GLN A 69 14.61 3.69 -0.79
C GLN A 69 14.27 2.22 -0.93
N VAL A 70 13.27 1.93 -1.75
CA VAL A 70 12.90 0.57 -2.15
C VAL A 70 13.23 0.37 -3.60
N ARG A 71 13.82 -0.78 -3.94
CA ARG A 71 14.10 -1.14 -5.33
C ARG A 71 13.45 -2.48 -5.65
N THR A 72 12.54 -2.48 -6.62
CA THR A 72 12.06 -3.72 -7.24
C THR A 72 12.85 -3.97 -8.52
N VAL A 73 13.56 -5.10 -8.53
CA VAL A 73 14.31 -5.58 -9.69
C VAL A 73 13.62 -6.82 -10.25
N ASN A 74 13.50 -6.90 -11.58
CA ASN A 74 12.98 -8.06 -12.31
C ASN A 74 11.53 -8.46 -11.99
N ALA A 75 10.68 -7.50 -11.64
CA ALA A 75 9.25 -7.80 -11.51
C ALA A 75 8.69 -8.13 -12.90
N THR A 76 8.12 -9.32 -13.05
CA THR A 76 7.50 -9.75 -14.31
C THR A 76 6.17 -9.04 -14.43
N ALA A 77 5.98 -8.30 -15.52
CA ALA A 77 4.79 -7.50 -15.71
C ALA A 77 3.90 -7.99 -16.84
N VAL A 78 2.59 -7.95 -16.59
CA VAL A 78 1.52 -8.26 -17.52
C VAL A 78 0.87 -6.94 -17.96
N TYR A 79 0.77 -6.77 -19.27
CA TYR A 79 0.08 -5.64 -19.90
C TYR A 79 -1.40 -5.99 -20.09
N GLU A 80 -2.29 -5.18 -19.52
CA GLU A 80 -3.75 -5.24 -19.70
C GLU A 80 -4.22 -3.95 -20.37
N ASP A 81 -5.01 -4.06 -21.43
CA ASP A 81 -5.61 -2.93 -22.14
C ASP A 81 -7.12 -3.16 -22.26
N LYS A 82 -7.90 -2.31 -21.60
CA LYS A 82 -9.36 -2.46 -21.51
C LYS A 82 -10.09 -1.17 -21.81
N VAL A 83 -11.28 -1.31 -22.37
CA VAL A 83 -12.26 -0.23 -22.52
C VAL A 83 -13.28 -0.37 -21.39
N VAL A 84 -13.45 0.68 -20.61
CA VAL A 84 -14.38 0.75 -19.48
C VAL A 84 -15.48 1.73 -19.82
N SER A 85 -16.73 1.30 -19.69
CA SER A 85 -17.90 2.17 -19.81
C SER A 85 -18.04 3.05 -18.57
N LEU A 86 -18.24 4.34 -18.79
CA LEU A 86 -18.42 5.34 -17.75
C LEU A 86 -19.92 5.52 -17.43
N ALA A 87 -20.22 6.07 -16.27
CA ALA A 87 -21.60 6.28 -15.80
C ALA A 87 -22.41 7.25 -16.70
N ASP A 88 -21.74 8.11 -17.45
CA ASP A 88 -22.34 9.04 -18.41
C ASP A 88 -22.56 8.42 -19.81
N GLY A 89 -22.27 7.12 -19.98
CA GLY A 89 -22.34 6.42 -21.26
C GLY A 89 -21.12 6.64 -22.15
N GLY A 90 -20.11 7.37 -21.70
CA GLY A 90 -18.82 7.46 -22.36
C GLY A 90 -18.01 6.16 -22.23
N GLU A 91 -16.94 6.05 -23.03
CA GLU A 91 -15.97 4.97 -22.94
C GLU A 91 -14.59 5.55 -22.62
N ARG A 92 -13.85 4.89 -21.72
CA ARG A 92 -12.47 5.21 -21.41
C ARG A 92 -11.60 3.99 -21.63
N ARG A 93 -10.49 4.18 -22.35
CA ARG A 93 -9.45 3.14 -22.46
C ARG A 93 -8.46 3.29 -21.31
N ILE A 94 -8.29 2.23 -20.54
CA ILE A 94 -7.37 2.13 -19.40
C ILE A 94 -6.36 1.04 -19.72
N VAL A 95 -5.09 1.37 -19.53
CA VAL A 95 -3.98 0.43 -19.64
C VAL A 95 -3.39 0.21 -18.25
N ASN A 96 -3.21 -1.04 -17.86
CA ASN A 96 -2.56 -1.42 -16.63
C ASN A 96 -1.30 -2.23 -16.94
N ILE A 97 -0.22 -1.91 -16.24
CA ILE A 97 0.97 -2.76 -16.19
C ILE A 97 1.03 -3.36 -14.79
N HIS A 98 0.63 -4.61 -14.66
CA HIS A 98 0.59 -5.37 -13.41
C HIS A 98 1.91 -6.09 -13.22
N ALA A 99 2.66 -5.79 -12.17
CA ALA A 99 3.90 -6.47 -11.87
C ALA A 99 3.72 -7.47 -10.73
N TYR A 100 4.18 -8.69 -10.98
CA TYR A 100 4.17 -9.83 -10.08
C TYR A 100 5.59 -10.38 -9.90
N GLY A 101 5.84 -11.10 -8.80
CA GLY A 101 7.14 -11.70 -8.50
C GLY A 101 8.15 -10.77 -7.83
N GLY A 102 7.77 -9.52 -7.55
CA GLY A 102 8.40 -8.71 -6.52
C GLY A 102 7.90 -9.12 -5.12
N ALA A 103 8.41 -8.47 -4.07
CA ALA A 103 7.91 -8.72 -2.71
C ALA A 103 6.46 -8.26 -2.49
N TRP A 104 5.86 -7.49 -3.42
CA TRP A 104 4.44 -7.11 -3.42
C TRP A 104 3.93 -6.88 -4.86
N PRO A 105 2.63 -7.12 -5.12
CA PRO A 105 1.98 -6.73 -6.36
C PRO A 105 1.93 -5.21 -6.51
N THR A 106 2.19 -4.72 -7.71
CA THR A 106 2.05 -3.30 -8.04
C THR A 106 1.40 -3.13 -9.40
N THR A 107 0.68 -2.03 -9.61
CA THR A 107 0.06 -1.70 -10.89
C THR A 107 0.36 -0.26 -11.27
N LEU A 108 0.86 -0.04 -12.48
CA LEU A 108 0.92 1.30 -13.08
C LEU A 108 -0.31 1.51 -13.96
N HIS A 109 -1.11 2.52 -13.65
CA HIS A 109 -2.33 2.88 -14.38
C HIS A 109 -2.03 3.98 -15.38
N LEU A 110 -2.44 3.76 -16.63
CA LEU A 110 -2.13 4.61 -17.78
C LEU A 110 -3.42 4.92 -18.56
N SER A 111 -3.53 6.17 -19.03
CA SER A 111 -4.59 6.63 -19.92
C SER A 111 -4.29 6.28 -21.37
N GLY A 112 -5.29 5.76 -22.08
CA GLY A 112 -5.22 5.56 -23.53
C GLY A 112 -4.18 4.52 -23.98
N PRO A 113 -3.94 4.40 -25.31
CA PRO A 113 -3.06 3.36 -25.86
C PRO A 113 -1.59 3.62 -25.53
N VAL A 114 -0.82 2.56 -25.28
CA VAL A 114 0.61 2.58 -24.94
C VAL A 114 1.38 1.61 -25.85
N HIS A 115 2.63 1.91 -26.20
CA HIS A 115 3.49 1.05 -27.01
C HIS A 115 4.99 1.25 -26.69
N SER A 116 5.84 0.26 -26.99
CA SER A 116 7.30 0.33 -26.73
C SER A 116 8.04 1.46 -27.42
N GLY A 117 7.51 2.01 -28.51
CA GLY A 117 8.11 3.17 -29.19
C GLY A 117 7.93 4.51 -28.47
N MET A 118 7.21 4.57 -27.34
CA MET A 118 6.99 5.83 -26.62
C MET A 118 8.25 6.30 -25.91
N SER A 119 8.49 7.60 -25.95
CA SER A 119 9.46 8.26 -25.09
C SER A 119 9.00 8.29 -23.63
N PRO A 120 9.92 8.46 -22.66
CA PRO A 120 9.56 8.67 -21.26
C PRO A 120 8.54 9.79 -21.04
N ALA A 121 8.65 10.90 -21.78
CA ALA A 121 7.74 12.03 -21.67
C ALA A 121 6.33 11.70 -22.17
N GLU A 122 6.21 10.93 -23.26
CA GLU A 122 4.91 10.48 -23.77
C GLU A 122 4.24 9.50 -22.80
N LEU A 123 4.99 8.54 -22.26
CA LEU A 123 4.46 7.62 -21.26
C LEU A 123 4.09 8.35 -19.96
N GLN A 124 4.93 9.29 -19.50
CA GLN A 124 4.66 10.13 -18.34
C GLN A 124 3.34 10.89 -18.46
N ALA A 125 3.04 11.45 -19.63
CA ALA A 125 1.79 12.16 -19.89
C ALA A 125 0.55 11.24 -19.83
N ARG A 126 0.74 9.92 -19.85
CA ARG A 126 -0.34 8.94 -19.70
C ARG A 126 -0.48 8.41 -18.29
N VAL A 127 0.50 8.58 -17.40
CA VAL A 127 0.44 8.09 -16.02
C VAL A 127 -0.73 8.74 -15.28
N GLU A 128 -1.62 7.89 -14.77
CA GLU A 128 -2.74 8.30 -13.92
C GLU A 128 -2.41 8.06 -12.45
N SER A 129 -1.95 6.86 -12.13
CA SER A 129 -1.64 6.47 -10.76
C SER A 129 -0.75 5.22 -10.69
N PHE A 130 -0.23 4.97 -9.50
CA PHE A 130 0.51 3.78 -9.13
C PHE A 130 -0.16 3.14 -7.91
N SER A 131 -0.57 1.89 -8.05
CA SER A 131 -1.21 1.13 -6.99
C SER A 131 -0.29 0.07 -6.41
N HIS A 132 -0.39 -0.15 -5.10
CA HIS A 132 0.41 -1.13 -4.37
C HIS A 132 -0.37 -1.69 -3.16
N ASP A 133 0.01 -2.89 -2.73
CA ASP A 133 -0.57 -3.51 -1.53
C ASP A 133 0.24 -3.21 -0.25
N GLY A 134 1.48 -2.74 -0.41
CA GLY A 134 2.38 -2.38 0.69
C GLY A 134 3.76 -2.04 0.15
N PHE A 135 4.62 -1.45 0.99
CA PHE A 135 6.03 -1.29 0.68
C PHE A 135 6.87 -2.04 1.71
N PRO A 136 7.92 -2.76 1.30
CA PRO A 136 8.78 -3.47 2.23
C PRO A 136 9.59 -2.45 3.01
N VAL A 137 10.21 -2.92 4.08
CA VAL A 137 11.11 -2.12 4.88
C VAL A 137 12.52 -2.73 4.79
N PRO A 138 13.34 -2.38 3.78
CA PRO A 138 14.65 -2.99 3.61
C PRO A 138 15.51 -2.86 4.87
N GLY A 139 16.15 -3.97 5.26
CA GLY A 139 16.98 -4.05 6.45
C GLY A 139 16.22 -4.25 7.77
N LEU A 140 14.89 -4.21 7.76
CA LEU A 140 14.07 -4.61 8.90
C LEU A 140 13.58 -6.05 8.70
N SER A 141 14.12 -6.96 9.50
CA SER A 141 13.68 -8.35 9.54
C SER A 141 13.53 -8.77 10.99
N VAL A 142 12.34 -9.24 11.34
CA VAL A 142 12.02 -9.81 12.64
C VAL A 142 11.43 -11.18 12.36
N GLU A 143 11.93 -12.19 13.05
CA GLU A 143 11.50 -13.58 12.86
C GLU A 143 9.98 -13.69 12.99
N HIS A 144 9.33 -14.40 12.06
CA HIS A 144 7.88 -14.51 11.96
C HIS A 144 7.09 -13.23 11.67
N TRP A 145 7.70 -12.06 11.50
CA TRP A 145 6.96 -10.82 11.22
C TRP A 145 7.17 -10.33 9.78
N ARG A 146 6.05 -10.07 9.08
CA ARG A 146 6.04 -9.26 7.85
C ARG A 146 5.79 -7.81 8.24
N ILE A 147 6.76 -6.94 7.98
CA ILE A 147 6.69 -5.51 8.31
C ILE A 147 6.75 -4.69 7.03
N GLU A 148 5.81 -3.77 6.89
CA GLU A 148 5.60 -2.97 5.70
C GLU A 148 5.32 -1.51 6.04
N ALA A 149 5.73 -0.61 5.14
CA ALA A 149 5.42 0.80 5.17
C ALA A 149 4.09 1.09 4.47
N GLN A 150 3.22 1.84 5.13
CA GLN A 150 1.91 2.23 4.63
C GLN A 150 1.88 3.69 4.17
N THR A 151 1.35 3.87 2.97
CA THR A 151 0.93 5.17 2.42
C THR A 151 -0.52 5.47 2.83
N PRO A 152 -0.93 6.75 2.89
CA PRO A 152 -2.32 7.11 3.21
C PRO A 152 -3.37 6.54 2.26
N SER A 153 -2.94 6.15 1.06
CA SER A 153 -3.77 5.58 0.00
C SER A 153 -2.95 4.51 -0.73
N SER A 154 -3.56 3.36 -1.00
CA SER A 154 -2.99 2.31 -1.85
C SER A 154 -2.80 2.76 -3.30
N HIS A 155 -3.32 3.95 -3.66
CA HIS A 155 -3.18 4.59 -4.96
C HIS A 155 -2.42 5.90 -4.79
N VAL A 156 -1.26 5.99 -5.44
CA VAL A 156 -0.41 7.17 -5.51
C VAL A 156 -0.66 7.86 -6.85
N GLU A 157 -1.14 9.10 -6.84
CA GLU A 157 -1.42 9.88 -8.06
C GLU A 157 -0.31 10.89 -8.37
N GLU A 158 0.46 11.28 -7.34
CA GLU A 158 1.52 12.28 -7.44
C GLU A 158 2.90 11.68 -7.20
N GLY A 159 3.96 12.33 -7.69
CA GLY A 159 5.34 11.91 -7.44
C GLY A 159 5.83 10.72 -8.27
N ILE A 160 5.08 10.34 -9.31
CA ILE A 160 5.49 9.30 -10.28
C ILE A 160 6.30 9.94 -11.41
N GLU A 161 7.52 9.42 -11.63
CA GLU A 161 8.47 9.88 -12.65
C GLU A 161 8.90 8.70 -13.52
N ILE A 162 8.54 8.70 -14.80
CA ILE A 162 9.06 7.75 -15.79
C ILE A 162 10.51 8.10 -16.09
N LEU A 163 11.41 7.18 -15.76
CA LEU A 163 12.86 7.36 -15.94
C LEU A 163 13.34 6.79 -17.27
N GLU A 164 12.75 5.66 -17.69
CA GLU A 164 13.18 4.92 -18.86
C GLU A 164 12.03 4.13 -19.47
N VAL A 165 11.99 4.13 -20.80
CA VAL A 165 11.13 3.27 -21.60
C VAL A 165 12.02 2.62 -22.65
N ALA A 166 12.04 1.30 -22.66
CA ALA A 166 12.78 0.48 -23.61
C ALA A 166 11.89 -0.70 -24.06
N PRO A 167 12.22 -1.37 -25.18
CA PRO A 167 11.50 -2.58 -25.57
C PRO A 167 11.47 -3.61 -24.43
N GLY A 168 10.27 -4.03 -24.02
CA GLY A 168 10.06 -4.94 -22.89
C GLY A 168 10.34 -4.39 -21.49
N ARG A 169 10.64 -3.09 -21.31
CA ARG A 169 11.03 -2.53 -20.01
C ARG A 169 10.51 -1.13 -19.76
N VAL A 170 9.98 -0.91 -18.55
CA VAL A 170 9.65 0.41 -18.04
C VAL A 170 10.30 0.59 -16.67
N ARG A 171 11.05 1.67 -16.49
CA ARG A 171 11.62 2.05 -15.19
C ARG A 171 11.06 3.39 -14.76
N PHE A 172 10.58 3.45 -13.54
CA PHE A 172 9.98 4.65 -12.98
C PHE A 172 10.28 4.76 -11.49
N ARG A 173 10.10 5.96 -10.98
CA ARG A 173 10.28 6.33 -9.58
C ARG A 173 8.94 6.79 -9.03
N VAL A 174 8.65 6.44 -7.79
CA VAL A 174 7.50 6.92 -7.03
C VAL A 174 8.02 7.56 -5.75
N ARG A 175 7.85 8.87 -5.61
CA ARG A 175 8.12 9.61 -4.37
C ARG A 175 6.82 9.79 -3.62
N THR A 176 6.75 9.25 -2.40
CA THR A 176 5.52 9.31 -1.61
C THR A 176 5.83 9.53 -0.12
N SER A 177 4.78 9.82 0.63
CA SER A 177 4.83 9.91 2.09
C SER A 177 4.14 8.70 2.69
N PHE A 178 4.71 8.24 3.80
CA PHE A 178 4.25 7.11 4.58
C PHE A 178 3.75 7.64 5.91
N PHE A 179 2.66 7.07 6.41
CA PHE A 179 2.08 7.51 7.69
C PHE A 179 2.28 6.49 8.81
N ALA A 180 2.64 5.26 8.47
CA ALA A 180 2.85 4.20 9.44
C ALA A 180 3.79 3.10 8.94
N LEU A 181 4.40 2.40 9.89
CA LEU A 181 4.80 1.01 9.73
C LEU A 181 3.72 0.12 10.33
N TYR A 182 3.42 -0.99 9.68
CA TYR A 182 2.59 -2.03 10.29
C TYR A 182 3.28 -3.37 10.18
N GLY A 183 3.02 -4.23 11.15
CA GLY A 183 3.53 -5.59 11.20
C GLY A 183 2.40 -6.58 11.38
N PHE A 184 2.55 -7.74 10.75
CA PHE A 184 1.70 -8.91 10.95
C PHE A 184 2.55 -10.15 11.22
N ASP A 185 2.17 -10.94 12.22
CA ASP A 185 2.85 -12.21 12.51
C ASP A 185 2.40 -13.29 11.52
N THR A 186 3.34 -13.77 10.72
CA THR A 186 3.17 -14.76 9.64
C THR A 186 2.83 -16.17 10.12
N ARG A 187 2.95 -16.47 11.42
CA ARG A 187 2.42 -17.72 12.00
C ARG A 187 0.89 -17.71 12.03
N MET A 188 0.29 -16.53 11.98
CA MET A 188 -1.15 -16.38 11.94
C MET A 188 -1.67 -16.49 10.50
N PRO A 189 -2.68 -17.31 10.26
CA PRO A 189 -3.35 -17.34 8.96
C PRO A 189 -4.09 -16.02 8.74
N GLU A 190 -4.19 -15.62 7.48
CA GLU A 190 -5.01 -14.47 7.09
C GLU A 190 -6.49 -14.81 7.30
N ILE A 191 -7.12 -14.17 8.30
CA ILE A 191 -8.52 -14.43 8.64
C ILE A 191 -9.38 -13.41 7.90
N MET A 192 -9.96 -13.81 6.75
CA MET A 192 -10.66 -12.91 5.83
C MET A 192 -11.85 -12.13 6.42
N ASP A 193 -12.39 -12.53 7.58
CA ASP A 193 -13.59 -11.94 8.17
C ASP A 193 -13.52 -11.78 9.70
N ALA A 194 -12.32 -11.82 10.30
CA ALA A 194 -12.14 -11.62 11.73
C ALA A 194 -11.04 -10.59 12.02
N PRO A 195 -11.16 -9.82 13.10
CA PRO A 195 -10.06 -8.96 13.53
C PRO A 195 -8.84 -9.81 13.84
N THR A 196 -7.68 -9.37 13.37
CA THR A 196 -6.39 -9.95 13.75
C THR A 196 -6.21 -9.87 15.26
N PRO A 197 -5.69 -10.93 15.91
CA PRO A 197 -5.39 -10.89 17.34
C PRO A 197 -4.42 -9.77 17.69
N GLU A 198 -4.55 -9.22 18.90
CA GLU A 198 -3.76 -8.05 19.30
C GLU A 198 -2.25 -8.33 19.25
N GLU A 199 -1.83 -9.50 19.69
CA GLU A 199 -0.46 -10.02 19.68
C GLU A 199 0.11 -10.28 18.27
N ALA A 200 -0.75 -10.42 17.25
CA ALA A 200 -0.35 -10.74 15.89
C ALA A 200 -0.28 -9.52 14.96
N TYR A 201 -0.54 -8.33 15.49
CA TYR A 201 -0.62 -7.10 14.71
C TYR A 201 -0.10 -5.89 15.50
N PHE A 202 0.64 -5.03 14.81
CA PHE A 202 0.93 -3.69 15.31
C PHE A 202 0.90 -2.64 14.21
N GLN A 203 0.74 -1.38 14.63
CA GLN A 203 0.88 -0.21 13.75
C GLN A 203 1.56 0.94 14.50
N ILE A 204 2.71 1.39 14.01
CA ILE A 204 3.45 2.54 14.52
C ILE A 204 3.18 3.73 13.60
N ARG A 205 2.41 4.72 14.08
CA ARG A 205 1.94 5.88 13.31
C ARG A 205 2.91 7.07 13.37
N THR A 206 4.10 6.85 12.83
CA THR A 206 5.11 7.91 12.67
C THR A 206 5.19 8.25 11.18
N PRO A 207 4.91 9.49 10.75
CA PRO A 207 5.05 9.87 9.35
C PRO A 207 6.51 9.93 8.90
N PHE A 208 6.79 9.44 7.69
CA PHE A 208 8.10 9.50 7.06
C PHE A 208 8.02 9.62 5.53
N ARG A 209 9.15 9.91 4.89
CA ARG A 209 9.26 10.02 3.43
C ARG A 209 10.06 8.86 2.86
N GLY A 210 9.76 8.50 1.63
CA GLY A 210 10.52 7.48 0.92
C GLY A 210 10.34 7.56 -0.59
N GLU A 211 11.16 6.79 -1.27
CA GLU A 211 11.17 6.66 -2.71
C GLU A 211 11.17 5.17 -3.10
N ALA A 212 10.29 4.78 -4.02
CA ALA A 212 10.33 3.48 -4.65
C ALA A 212 10.85 3.63 -6.08
N LEU A 213 11.94 2.95 -6.39
CA LEU A 213 12.45 2.79 -7.74
C LEU A 213 11.98 1.43 -8.27
N VAL A 214 11.13 1.47 -9.29
CA VAL A 214 10.42 0.31 -9.80
C VAL A 214 10.87 0.02 -11.23
N THR A 215 11.25 -1.23 -11.49
CA THR A 215 11.58 -1.71 -12.83
C THR A 215 10.66 -2.86 -13.21
N TYR A 216 9.87 -2.66 -14.25
CA TYR A 216 8.98 -3.66 -14.84
C TYR A 216 9.62 -4.27 -16.08
N GLU A 217 9.72 -5.59 -16.12
CA GLU A 217 10.00 -6.35 -17.35
C GLU A 217 8.64 -6.77 -17.93
N VAL A 218 8.18 -6.07 -18.96
CA VAL A 218 6.85 -6.22 -19.53
C VAL A 218 6.91 -7.16 -20.74
N ALA A 219 6.32 -8.34 -20.62
CA ALA A 219 6.29 -9.30 -21.74
C ALA A 219 5.41 -8.77 -22.88
N GLY A 220 5.97 -8.68 -24.10
CA GLY A 220 5.22 -8.26 -25.28
C GLY A 220 5.03 -6.75 -25.45
N PHE A 221 5.79 -5.93 -24.70
CA PHE A 221 5.78 -4.48 -24.78
C PHE A 221 6.75 -3.94 -25.84
#